data_AF-A0A847ZTG4-F1
#
_entry.id   AF-A0A847ZTG4-F1
#
_cell.length_a   1.000
_cell.length_b   1.000
_cell.length_c   1.000
_cell.angle_alpha   90.00
_cell.angle_beta   90.00
_cell.angle_gamma   90.00
#
_symmetry.space_group_name_H-M   'P 1'
#
loop_
_entity.id
_entity.type
_entity.pdbx_description
1 polymer ?
#
loop_
_entity_poly.entity_id
_entity_poly.type
_entity_poly.pdbx_seq_one_letter_code
_entity_poly.pdbx_strand_id
1 'polypeptide(L)'
;MPDAQLEQARMMLDKARWAAARMQKLDRAATLRIAEAVAKAGHAKAQIFAEQAVRETGMGVVAHKRMKNEACSTGLLDLYRNEDFVAPRIHADRKIVELPRPAGVIFALVPVTNPVATVYFKTLLALMTRNAIVLSPHPQAKAVCTEAARALAEAAKAAGAPDGVIQVIEAPTIPLIEQLMSDDRFDL
;
A
#
# COMPACT_ATOMS: atom_id res chain seq x y z
N MET A 1 -9.17 24.85 -7.69
CA MET A 1 -10.37 24.46 -8.46
C MET A 1 -10.56 22.96 -8.27
N PRO A 2 -11.75 22.48 -7.89
CA PRO A 2 -12.06 21.06 -7.69
C PRO A 2 -11.63 20.17 -8.88
N ASP A 3 -11.77 20.68 -10.11
CA ASP A 3 -11.44 19.95 -11.34
C ASP A 3 -9.94 19.59 -11.44
N ALA A 4 -9.05 20.47 -10.95
CA ALA A 4 -7.61 20.21 -11.00
C ALA A 4 -7.17 19.06 -10.08
N GLN A 5 -7.84 18.91 -8.92
CA GLN A 5 -7.53 17.84 -7.97
C GLN A 5 -8.02 16.49 -8.49
N LEU A 6 -9.19 16.47 -9.14
CA LEU A 6 -9.70 15.27 -9.78
C LEU A 6 -8.79 14.83 -10.93
N GLU A 7 -8.40 15.75 -11.82
CA GLU A 7 -7.49 15.42 -12.94
C GLU A 7 -6.14 14.90 -12.45
N GLN A 8 -5.57 15.51 -11.40
CA GLN A 8 -4.36 14.99 -10.78
C GLN A 8 -4.54 13.55 -10.26
N ALA A 9 -5.66 13.27 -9.59
CA ALA A 9 -5.96 11.94 -9.08
C ALA A 9 -6.19 10.92 -10.22
N ARG A 10 -6.78 11.34 -11.34
CA ARG A 10 -6.91 10.51 -12.55
C ARG A 10 -5.56 10.17 -13.17
N MET A 11 -4.63 11.13 -13.25
CA MET A 11 -3.27 10.87 -13.69
C MET A 11 -2.54 9.88 -12.77
N MET A 12 -2.74 9.99 -11.45
CA MET A 12 -2.22 9.03 -10.48
C MET A 12 -2.78 7.62 -10.75
N LEU A 13 -4.07 7.52 -11.07
CA LEU A 13 -4.73 6.25 -11.37
C LEU A 13 -4.20 5.61 -12.65
N ASP A 14 -3.99 6.39 -13.71
CA ASP A 14 -3.39 5.87 -14.95
C ASP A 14 -1.97 5.33 -14.70
N LYS A 15 -1.19 6.04 -13.88
CA LYS A 15 0.13 5.57 -13.44
C LYS A 15 0.04 4.29 -12.61
N ALA A 16 -0.97 4.18 -11.72
CA ALA A 16 -1.19 2.98 -10.91
C ALA A 16 -1.59 1.78 -11.77
N ARG A 17 -2.43 1.97 -12.80
CA ARG A 17 -2.81 0.92 -13.77
C ARG A 17 -1.59 0.41 -14.53
N TRP A 18 -0.74 1.33 -14.99
CA TRP A 18 0.52 0.96 -15.63
C TRP A 18 1.43 0.16 -14.69
N ALA A 19 1.57 0.60 -13.44
CA ALA A 19 2.35 -0.09 -12.42
C ALA A 19 1.78 -1.49 -12.11
N ALA A 20 0.47 -1.62 -11.92
CA ALA A 20 -0.21 -2.89 -11.67
C ALA A 20 -0.01 -3.89 -12.82
N ALA A 21 -0.13 -3.44 -14.07
CA ALA A 21 0.13 -4.28 -15.25
C ALA A 21 1.57 -4.80 -15.31
N ARG A 22 2.53 -4.05 -14.74
CA ARG A 22 3.93 -4.48 -14.64
C ARG A 22 4.15 -5.40 -13.43
N MET A 23 3.52 -5.11 -12.30
CA MET A 23 3.54 -5.95 -11.10
C MET A 23 2.98 -7.35 -11.36
N GLN A 24 1.90 -7.47 -12.12
CA GLN A 24 1.27 -8.76 -12.46
C GLN A 24 2.24 -9.74 -13.15
N LYS A 25 3.26 -9.23 -13.86
CA LYS A 25 4.26 -10.02 -14.59
C LYS A 25 5.43 -10.47 -13.70
N LEU A 26 5.50 -10.03 -12.45
CA LEU A 26 6.57 -10.41 -11.54
C LEU A 26 6.35 -11.84 -11.04
N ASP A 27 7.46 -12.56 -10.89
CA ASP A 27 7.47 -13.83 -10.20
C ASP A 27 7.45 -13.63 -8.67
N ARG A 28 7.33 -14.73 -7.94
CA ARG A 28 7.30 -14.72 -6.47
C ARG A 28 8.57 -14.11 -5.88
N ALA A 29 9.74 -14.45 -6.43
CA ALA A 29 11.02 -14.00 -5.90
C ALA A 29 11.15 -12.47 -6.01
N ALA A 30 10.86 -11.89 -7.17
CA ALA A 30 10.86 -10.45 -7.38
C ALA A 30 9.83 -9.73 -6.51
N THR A 31 8.62 -10.30 -6.42
CA THR A 31 7.53 -9.76 -5.58
C THR A 31 7.94 -9.71 -4.10
N LEU A 32 8.50 -10.82 -3.59
CA LEU A 32 8.92 -10.91 -2.19
C LEU A 32 10.09 -9.97 -1.89
N ARG A 33 11.05 -9.86 -2.81
CA ARG A 33 12.21 -8.97 -2.67
C ARG A 33 11.79 -7.50 -2.59
N ILE A 34 10.78 -7.09 -3.33
CA ILE A 34 10.17 -5.75 -3.23
C ILE A 34 9.49 -5.58 -1.86
N ALA A 35 8.65 -6.53 -1.46
CA ALA A 35 7.94 -6.48 -0.19
C ALA A 35 8.90 -6.44 1.02
N GLU A 36 10.02 -7.18 0.96
CA GLU A 36 11.10 -7.16 1.97
C GLU A 36 11.76 -5.79 2.09
N ALA A 37 12.11 -5.16 0.97
CA ALA A 37 12.71 -3.84 0.98
C ALA A 37 11.77 -2.79 1.61
N VAL A 38 10.48 -2.86 1.24
CA VAL A 38 9.43 -1.99 1.77
C VAL A 38 9.21 -2.23 3.27
N ALA A 39 9.11 -3.48 3.70
CA ALA A 39 8.94 -3.84 5.10
C ALA A 39 10.13 -3.36 5.94
N LYS A 40 11.36 -3.54 5.47
CA LYS A 40 12.58 -3.07 6.14
C LYS A 40 12.61 -1.55 6.26
N ALA A 41 12.23 -0.83 5.20
CA ALA A 41 12.17 0.63 5.21
C ALA A 41 11.12 1.17 6.19
N GLY A 42 9.93 0.54 6.24
CA GLY A 42 8.88 0.86 7.20
C GLY A 42 9.33 0.59 8.64
N HIS A 43 9.93 -0.57 8.90
CA HIS A 43 10.42 -0.95 10.22
C HIS A 43 11.50 0.02 10.73
N ALA A 44 12.48 0.36 9.89
CA ALA A 44 13.57 1.28 10.26
C ALA A 44 13.08 2.66 10.69
N LYS A 45 11.92 3.11 10.19
CA LYS A 45 11.30 4.40 10.52
C LYS A 45 10.15 4.28 11.54
N ALA A 46 9.89 3.10 12.09
CA ALA A 46 8.71 2.84 12.93
C ALA A 46 8.60 3.78 14.14
N GLN A 47 9.73 4.09 14.80
CA GLN A 47 9.79 5.03 15.92
C GLN A 47 9.47 6.47 15.47
N ILE A 48 10.15 6.96 14.43
CA ILE A 48 9.99 8.34 13.92
C ILE A 48 8.52 8.59 13.53
N PHE A 49 7.93 7.66 12.78
CA PHE A 49 6.55 7.78 12.35
C PHE A 49 5.54 7.59 13.50
N ALA A 50 5.88 6.85 14.56
CA ALA A 50 5.04 6.78 15.75
C ALA A 50 4.98 8.13 16.48
N GLU A 51 6.12 8.80 16.63
CA GLU A 51 6.20 10.14 17.23
C GLU A 51 5.46 11.19 16.39
N GLN A 52 5.69 11.19 15.08
CA GLN A 52 4.99 12.08 14.15
C GLN A 52 3.47 11.84 14.19
N ALA A 53 3.03 10.58 14.24
CA ALA A 53 1.60 10.27 14.30
C ALA A 53 0.94 10.77 15.59
N VAL A 54 1.56 10.59 16.76
CA VAL A 54 1.02 11.14 18.03
C VAL A 54 1.03 12.67 17.97
N ARG A 55 2.09 13.28 17.44
CA ARG A 55 2.21 14.74 17.32
C ARG A 55 1.14 15.34 16.41
N GLU A 56 0.91 14.74 15.25
CA GLU A 56 -0.06 15.24 14.26
C GLU A 56 -1.50 15.02 14.73
N THR A 57 -1.83 13.82 15.23
CA THR A 57 -3.21 13.48 15.56
C THR A 57 -3.62 13.83 16.98
N GLY A 58 -2.66 14.01 17.90
CA GLY A 58 -2.92 14.13 19.33
C GLY A 58 -3.42 12.84 20.00
N MET A 59 -3.36 11.69 19.31
CA MET A 59 -3.99 10.44 19.78
C MET A 59 -2.97 9.35 20.08
N GLY A 60 -3.13 8.70 21.24
CA GLY A 60 -2.44 7.46 21.59
C GLY A 60 -1.06 7.65 22.19
N VAL A 61 -0.32 6.54 22.32
CA VAL A 61 0.99 6.49 22.97
C VAL A 61 2.06 6.07 21.95
N VAL A 62 3.19 6.78 21.93
CA VAL A 62 4.29 6.55 20.97
C VAL A 62 4.76 5.09 21.01
N ALA A 63 5.01 4.54 22.20
CA ALA A 63 5.44 3.15 22.36
C ALA A 63 4.44 2.14 21.75
N HIS A 64 3.14 2.33 21.97
CA HIS A 64 2.11 1.47 21.41
C HIS A 64 2.01 1.60 19.88
N LYS A 65 2.16 2.82 19.34
CA LYS A 65 2.16 3.02 17.89
C LYS A 65 3.41 2.44 17.23
N ARG A 66 4.58 2.54 17.87
CA ARG A 66 5.80 1.89 17.39
C ARG A 66 5.61 0.38 17.29
N MET A 67 5.12 -0.28 18.34
CA MET A 67 4.87 -1.72 18.32
C MET A 67 3.93 -2.11 17.18
N LYS A 68 2.86 -1.32 16.94
CA LYS A 68 1.97 -1.53 15.79
C LYS A 68 2.68 -1.35 14.45
N ASN A 69 3.52 -0.32 14.30
CA ASN A 69 4.27 -0.07 13.08
C ASN A 69 5.28 -1.20 12.78
N GLU A 70 5.99 -1.69 13.80
CA GLU A 70 6.92 -2.83 13.69
C GLU A 70 6.16 -4.11 13.32
N ALA A 71 5.03 -4.38 13.99
CA ALA A 71 4.18 -5.54 13.68
C ALA A 71 3.61 -5.47 12.26
N CYS A 72 3.14 -4.31 11.80
CA CYS A 72 2.58 -4.13 10.45
C CYS A 72 3.64 -3.96 9.35
N SER A 73 4.94 -3.95 9.68
CA SER A 73 6.03 -3.91 8.70
C SER A 73 6.65 -5.30 8.52
N THR A 74 7.73 -5.62 9.23
CA THR A 74 8.40 -6.92 9.13
C THR A 74 7.55 -8.06 9.69
N GLY A 75 6.83 -7.83 10.79
CA GLY A 75 5.97 -8.85 11.41
C GLY A 75 4.91 -9.40 10.46
N LEU A 76 4.28 -8.53 9.68
CA LEU A 76 3.27 -8.90 8.68
C LEU A 76 3.89 -9.68 7.52
N LEU A 77 5.03 -9.25 7.01
CA LEU A 77 5.73 -9.94 5.94
C LEU A 77 6.12 -11.35 6.38
N ASP A 78 6.65 -11.51 7.60
CA ASP A 78 7.08 -12.81 8.11
C ASP A 78 5.89 -13.76 8.32
N LEU A 79 4.72 -13.26 8.73
CA LEU A 79 3.49 -14.05 8.84
C LEU A 79 3.08 -14.69 7.50
N TYR A 80 3.20 -13.95 6.40
CA TYR A 80 2.77 -14.39 5.06
C TYR A 80 3.93 -14.83 4.16
N ARG A 81 5.17 -14.88 4.66
CA ARG A 81 6.39 -15.12 3.88
C ARG A 81 6.38 -16.42 3.09
N ASN A 82 5.71 -17.44 3.63
CA ASN A 82 5.68 -18.78 3.05
C ASN A 82 4.47 -19.01 2.13
N GLU A 83 3.55 -18.05 2.07
CA GLU A 83 2.42 -18.13 1.14
C GLU A 83 2.90 -17.93 -0.30
N ASP A 84 2.17 -18.53 -1.23
CA ASP A 84 2.37 -18.33 -2.67
C ASP A 84 1.10 -17.75 -3.30
N PHE A 85 1.21 -16.47 -3.67
CA PHE A 85 0.19 -15.68 -4.36
C PHE A 85 0.47 -15.52 -5.87
N VAL A 86 1.41 -16.30 -6.40
CA VAL A 86 1.89 -16.21 -7.79
C VAL A 86 1.72 -17.51 -8.56
N ALA A 87 2.14 -18.63 -7.99
CA ALA A 87 2.16 -19.90 -8.70
C ALA A 87 0.76 -20.52 -8.87
N PRO A 88 0.50 -21.22 -9.98
CA PRO A 88 -0.68 -22.07 -10.14
C PRO A 88 -0.79 -23.14 -9.05
N ARG A 89 -2.00 -23.42 -8.57
CA ARG A 89 -2.29 -24.57 -7.70
C ARG A 89 -3.02 -25.64 -8.52
N ILE A 90 -2.50 -26.86 -8.52
CA ILE A 90 -3.03 -27.97 -9.31
C ILE A 90 -3.75 -28.94 -8.36
N HIS A 91 -5.05 -29.11 -8.56
CA HIS A 91 -5.90 -30.09 -7.87
C HIS A 91 -6.25 -31.22 -8.85
N ALA A 92 -5.34 -32.18 -8.99
CA ALA A 92 -5.44 -33.25 -9.99
C ALA A 92 -6.65 -34.16 -9.77
N ASP A 93 -6.96 -34.46 -8.51
CA ASP A 93 -8.13 -35.23 -8.05
C ASP A 93 -9.46 -34.60 -8.52
N ARG A 94 -9.53 -33.27 -8.44
CA ARG A 94 -10.70 -32.49 -8.86
C ARG A 94 -10.65 -32.07 -10.34
N LYS A 95 -9.54 -32.32 -11.03
CA LYS A 95 -9.25 -31.82 -12.38
C LYS A 95 -9.37 -30.29 -12.48
N ILE A 96 -8.92 -29.57 -11.45
CA ILE A 96 -8.99 -28.11 -11.37
C ILE A 96 -7.58 -27.51 -11.29
N VAL A 97 -7.38 -26.38 -11.96
CA VAL A 97 -6.19 -25.53 -11.81
C VAL A 97 -6.64 -24.16 -11.33
N GLU A 98 -6.12 -23.73 -10.18
CA GLU A 98 -6.37 -22.39 -9.65
C GLU A 98 -5.19 -21.47 -10.01
N LEU A 99 -5.51 -20.31 -10.59
CA LEU A 99 -4.53 -19.32 -11.03
C LEU A 99 -4.68 -18.05 -10.20
N PRO A 100 -3.70 -17.72 -9.32
CA PRO A 100 -3.74 -16.47 -8.58
C PRO A 100 -3.68 -15.26 -9.52
N ARG A 101 -4.73 -14.44 -9.49
CA ARG A 101 -4.84 -13.21 -10.25
C ARG A 101 -4.87 -12.00 -9.30
N PRO A 102 -3.98 -10.99 -9.47
CA PRO A 102 -4.10 -9.74 -8.71
C PRO A 102 -5.42 -9.04 -9.05
N ALA A 103 -5.96 -8.27 -8.09
CA ALA A 103 -7.12 -7.42 -8.34
C ALA A 103 -6.79 -6.36 -9.39
N GLY A 104 -5.66 -5.66 -9.21
CA GLY A 104 -5.18 -4.58 -10.07
C GLY A 104 -4.73 -3.39 -9.24
N VAL A 105 -5.51 -2.31 -9.23
CA VAL A 105 -5.26 -1.10 -8.45
C VAL A 105 -6.21 -1.04 -7.25
N ILE A 106 -5.65 -0.93 -6.06
CA ILE A 106 -6.40 -0.86 -4.80
C ILE A 106 -6.49 0.61 -4.35
N PHE A 107 -7.70 1.09 -4.05
CA PHE A 107 -7.94 2.36 -3.38
C PHE A 107 -8.08 2.15 -1.87
N ALA A 108 -7.13 2.68 -1.10
CA ALA A 108 -6.99 2.34 0.30
C ALA A 108 -7.22 3.55 1.22
N LEU A 109 -8.41 3.60 1.83
CA LEU A 109 -8.69 4.55 2.92
C LEU A 109 -7.82 4.24 4.15
N VAL A 110 -7.25 5.26 4.78
CA VAL A 110 -6.39 5.13 5.97
C VAL A 110 -6.98 5.93 7.15
N PRO A 111 -7.29 5.28 8.29
CA PRO A 111 -7.94 5.94 9.43
C PRO A 111 -6.95 6.73 10.30
N VAL A 112 -7.46 7.72 11.04
CA VAL A 112 -6.67 8.56 11.97
C VAL A 112 -6.12 7.81 13.19
N THR A 113 -6.76 6.72 13.61
CA THR A 113 -6.39 5.98 14.83
C THR A 113 -5.10 5.19 14.67
N ASN A 114 -4.91 4.54 13.52
CA ASN A 114 -3.75 3.73 13.17
C ASN A 114 -3.17 4.14 11.80
N PRO A 115 -2.71 5.39 11.62
CA PRO A 115 -2.42 5.93 10.30
C PRO A 115 -1.26 5.18 9.62
N VAL A 116 -0.10 5.16 10.28
CA VAL A 116 1.13 4.55 9.73
C VAL A 116 1.03 3.03 9.64
N ALA A 117 0.55 2.37 10.71
CA ALA A 117 0.38 0.92 10.71
C ALA A 117 -0.55 0.46 9.58
N THR A 118 -1.62 1.21 9.28
CA THR A 118 -2.52 0.87 8.15
C THR A 118 -1.86 1.12 6.79
N VAL A 119 -1.08 2.19 6.63
CA VAL A 119 -0.27 2.40 5.41
C VAL A 119 0.62 1.19 5.17
N TYR A 120 1.32 0.72 6.20
CA TYR A 120 2.24 -0.42 6.07
C TYR A 120 1.50 -1.70 5.74
N PHE A 121 0.45 -1.99 6.52
CA PHE A 121 -0.35 -3.19 6.37
C PHE A 121 -0.95 -3.32 4.97
N LYS A 122 -1.66 -2.29 4.50
CA LYS A 122 -2.32 -2.33 3.19
C LYS A 122 -1.31 -2.34 2.04
N THR A 123 -0.21 -1.59 2.17
CA THR A 123 0.82 -1.53 1.13
C THR A 123 1.53 -2.87 0.98
N LEU A 124 1.95 -3.50 2.07
CA LEU A 124 2.66 -4.79 2.00
C LEU A 124 1.78 -5.88 1.42
N LEU A 125 0.51 -5.98 1.85
CA LEU A 125 -0.42 -6.95 1.28
C LEU A 125 -0.67 -6.71 -0.21
N ALA A 126 -0.84 -5.45 -0.63
CA ALA A 126 -1.00 -5.10 -2.04
C ALA A 126 0.22 -5.55 -2.86
N LEU A 127 1.43 -5.26 -2.39
CA LEU A 127 2.66 -5.65 -3.08
C LEU A 127 2.84 -7.16 -3.14
N MET A 128 2.67 -7.88 -2.03
CA MET A 128 2.81 -9.35 -1.95
C MET A 128 1.86 -10.08 -2.88
N THR A 129 0.73 -9.44 -3.23
CA THR A 129 -0.29 -9.96 -4.13
C THR A 129 -0.23 -9.34 -5.53
N ARG A 130 0.86 -8.62 -5.88
CA ARG A 130 1.12 -8.02 -7.20
C ARG A 130 0.14 -6.92 -7.62
N ASN A 131 -0.42 -6.20 -6.67
CA ASN A 131 -1.28 -5.03 -6.90
C ASN A 131 -0.50 -3.72 -6.81
N ALA A 132 -1.04 -2.67 -7.43
CA ALA A 132 -0.69 -1.29 -7.10
C ALA A 132 -1.67 -0.74 -6.06
N ILE A 133 -1.26 0.29 -5.32
CA ILE A 133 -2.08 0.88 -4.26
C ILE A 133 -2.03 2.41 -4.29
N VAL A 134 -3.21 3.02 -4.16
CA VAL A 134 -3.39 4.46 -3.96
C VAL A 134 -4.02 4.68 -2.59
N LEU A 135 -3.28 5.32 -1.68
CA LEU A 135 -3.69 5.55 -0.31
C LEU A 135 -4.44 6.88 -0.19
N SER A 136 -5.53 6.91 0.57
CA SER A 136 -6.27 8.13 0.92
C SER A 136 -6.34 8.28 2.44
N PRO A 137 -5.46 9.10 3.04
CA PRO A 137 -5.41 9.27 4.48
C PRO A 137 -6.52 10.15 5.02
N HIS A 138 -6.91 9.90 6.27
CA HIS A 138 -7.78 10.81 6.98
C HIS A 138 -7.12 12.21 7.08
N PRO A 139 -7.84 13.33 6.88
CA PRO A 139 -7.25 14.67 6.87
C PRO A 139 -6.43 15.04 8.11
N GLN A 140 -6.77 14.46 9.27
CA GLN A 140 -6.06 14.66 10.55
C GLN A 140 -4.76 13.87 10.69
N ALA A 141 -4.42 12.98 9.75
CA ALA A 141 -3.19 12.19 9.76
C ALA A 141 -2.49 12.20 8.38
N LYS A 142 -2.82 13.18 7.54
CA LYS A 142 -2.41 13.20 6.13
C LYS A 142 -0.91 13.38 5.97
N ALA A 143 -0.25 14.15 6.84
CA ALA A 143 1.17 14.44 6.69
C ALA A 143 2.02 13.19 7.00
N VAL A 144 1.79 12.56 8.16
CA VAL A 144 2.53 11.34 8.54
C VAL A 144 2.24 10.18 7.59
N CYS A 145 1.00 10.04 7.09
CA CYS A 145 0.68 9.02 6.10
C CYS A 145 1.37 9.27 4.76
N THR A 146 1.42 10.52 4.31
CA THR A 146 2.07 10.89 3.05
C THR A 146 3.57 10.62 3.12
N GLU A 147 4.22 11.00 4.22
CA GLU A 147 5.65 10.75 4.42
C GLU A 147 5.96 9.25 4.51
N ALA A 148 5.13 8.50 5.24
CA ALA A 148 5.24 7.04 5.33
C ALA A 148 5.08 6.39 3.94
N ALA A 149 4.04 6.74 3.18
CA ALA A 149 3.78 6.19 1.86
C ALA A 149 4.93 6.50 0.87
N ARG A 150 5.46 7.73 0.89
CA ARG A 150 6.62 8.11 0.06
C ARG A 150 7.87 7.31 0.44
N ALA A 151 8.13 7.11 1.74
CA ALA A 151 9.26 6.29 2.18
C ALA A 151 9.15 4.83 1.69
N LEU A 152 7.94 4.26 1.69
CA LEU A 152 7.69 2.93 1.14
C LEU A 152 7.83 2.91 -0.40
N ALA A 153 7.31 3.93 -1.09
CA ALA A 153 7.41 4.04 -2.55
C ALA A 153 8.86 4.09 -3.04
N GLU A 154 9.72 4.87 -2.37
CA GLU A 154 11.15 4.94 -2.70
C GLU A 154 11.85 3.59 -2.46
N ALA A 155 11.53 2.91 -1.36
CA ALA A 155 12.08 1.59 -1.08
C ALA A 155 11.64 0.54 -2.11
N ALA A 156 10.37 0.56 -2.52
CA ALA A 156 9.84 -0.31 -3.55
C ALA A 156 10.54 -0.07 -4.89
N LYS A 157 10.67 1.20 -5.29
CA LYS A 157 11.35 1.59 -6.53
C LYS A 157 12.82 1.16 -6.54
N ALA A 158 13.53 1.37 -5.44
CA ALA A 158 14.92 0.93 -5.29
C ALA A 158 15.07 -0.61 -5.38
N ALA A 159 14.04 -1.37 -5.01
CA ALA A 159 14.00 -2.84 -5.12
C ALA A 159 13.56 -3.36 -6.49
N GLY A 160 13.25 -2.46 -7.44
CA GLY A 160 12.86 -2.77 -8.81
C GLY A 160 11.36 -2.76 -9.07
N ALA A 161 10.55 -2.22 -8.16
CA ALA A 161 9.13 -2.02 -8.42
C ALA A 161 8.91 -0.89 -9.45
N PRO A 162 7.84 -0.96 -10.27
CA PRO A 162 7.50 0.10 -11.21
C PRO A 162 7.13 1.39 -10.47
N ASP A 163 7.46 2.52 -11.08
CA ASP A 163 7.07 3.82 -10.56
C ASP A 163 5.53 3.96 -10.45
N GLY A 164 5.04 4.54 -9.36
CA GLY A 164 3.61 4.68 -9.09
C GLY A 164 2.92 3.42 -8.57
N VAL A 165 3.66 2.37 -8.20
CA VAL A 165 3.09 1.18 -7.52
C VAL A 165 2.50 1.51 -6.14
N ILE A 166 3.09 2.48 -5.44
CA ILE A 166 2.56 3.04 -4.19
C ILE A 166 2.37 4.53 -4.41
N GLN A 167 1.15 5.00 -4.20
CA GLN A 167 0.78 6.41 -4.33
C GLN A 167 -0.09 6.84 -3.15
N VAL A 168 -0.18 8.15 -2.92
CA VAL A 168 -0.95 8.71 -1.81
C VAL A 168 -1.61 10.03 -2.22
N ILE A 169 -2.89 10.19 -1.89
CA ILE A 169 -3.64 11.44 -2.05
C ILE A 169 -3.26 12.38 -0.91
N GLU A 170 -2.51 13.44 -1.21
CA GLU A 170 -1.94 14.34 -0.19
C GLU A 170 -2.98 15.28 0.43
N ALA A 171 -3.99 15.66 -0.35
CA ALA A 171 -5.06 16.58 0.05
C ALA A 171 -6.44 15.95 -0.17
N PRO A 172 -6.81 14.92 0.63
CA PRO A 172 -8.08 14.25 0.48
C PRO A 172 -9.24 15.16 0.89
N THR A 173 -10.30 15.16 0.08
CA THR A 173 -11.58 15.83 0.35
C THR A 173 -12.72 14.83 0.15
N ILE A 174 -13.87 15.03 0.80
CA ILE A 174 -15.02 14.12 0.65
C ILE A 174 -15.45 14.01 -0.82
N PRO A 175 -15.65 15.11 -1.58
CA PRO A 175 -16.06 15.00 -2.97
C PRO A 175 -15.05 14.26 -3.85
N LEU A 176 -13.75 14.46 -3.62
CA LEU A 176 -12.70 13.75 -4.35
C LEU A 176 -12.74 12.25 -4.04
N ILE A 177 -12.89 11.87 -2.77
CA ILE A 177 -12.93 10.47 -2.35
C ILE A 177 -14.16 9.77 -2.95
N GLU A 178 -15.34 10.40 -2.91
CA GLU A 178 -16.56 9.84 -3.50
C GLU A 178 -16.41 9.59 -5.00
N GLN A 179 -15.81 10.53 -5.72
CA GLN A 179 -15.51 10.38 -7.15
C GLN A 179 -14.50 9.26 -7.41
N LEU A 180 -13.43 9.17 -6.62
CA LEU A 180 -12.42 8.12 -6.77
C LEU A 180 -12.97 6.73 -6.45
N MET A 181 -13.82 6.61 -5.42
CA MET A 181 -14.46 5.34 -5.09
C MET A 181 -15.43 4.84 -6.17
N SER A 182 -15.88 5.73 -7.05
CA SER A 182 -16.79 5.42 -8.15
C SER A 182 -16.07 5.28 -9.50
N ASP A 183 -14.74 5.35 -9.53
CA ASP A 183 -13.94 5.22 -10.74
C ASP A 183 -13.61 3.76 -11.03
N ASP A 184 -14.14 3.23 -12.14
CA ASP A 184 -14.01 1.83 -12.57
C ASP A 184 -12.56 1.37 -12.82
N ARG A 185 -11.59 2.29 -12.83
CA ARG A 185 -10.17 1.93 -12.93
C ARG A 185 -9.59 1.46 -11.59
N PHE A 186 -10.27 1.68 -10.46
CA PHE A 186 -9.96 0.96 -9.23
C PHE A 186 -10.63 -0.41 -9.24
N ASP A 187 -9.86 -1.44 -8.91
CA ASP A 187 -10.32 -2.82 -8.91
C ASP A 187 -10.74 -3.31 -7.50
N LEU A 188 -10.38 -2.54 -6.45
CA LEU A 188 -10.74 -2.80 -5.05
C LEU A 188 -10.69 -1.53 -4.18
#